data_AF-A0A6S7HS56-F1
#
_entry.id   AF-A0A6S7HS56-F1
#
_cell.length_a   1.000
_cell.length_b   1.000
_cell.length_c   1.000
_cell.angle_alpha   90.00
_cell.angle_beta   90.00
_cell.angle_gamma   90.00
#
_symmetry.space_group_name_H-M   'P 1'
#
loop_
_entity.id
_entity.type
_entity.pdbx_description
1 polymer ?
#
loop_
_entity_poly.entity_id
_entity_poly.type
_entity_poly.pdbx_seq_one_letter_code
_entity_poly.pdbx_strand_id
1 'polypeptide(L)'
;MDKGQLKSVVFLDLAKAFDTVDHEILLSKLQIYGVDSMSLNWFKSYLFDRKQKCNVNGLVSSERSLLCGVPQGSILSPLLFLVHINDLPSCLQHSTARMYVDDTNITTTRKSIKEIASGVNADLENIRIWLKVNKLSLNVTKTEYMFIASDSNLEKLRDIPYLVLGGKPISRVKVSKSLGIFIDERLSWRDHIDNISKTICSGISGLRQTLCPSLPQLSDGYKWGRSRTHGSSVQFRCSHGHKLVGSSRVMCNDGRWSDEMPKCLAICNLIQSISIGWVYGRGNLEGDKLSFRCRTDYIVDGEQFIKCTGNRRWNATKPTCRAPCRKLGAPARSRITQGGFRHNENIKFECDPDYYLHGRNILTCSDGTWNDAPPTCLAPCRRFSVQPFRCGYIRRDGYRHNEEVTFGCRSPLVIDGQVTLRCNDGTWNNRLPTCGARRFVYIFLKVRAERWSSKTT
;
A
#
# COMPACT_ATOMS: atom_id res chain seq x y z
N MET A 1 -20.37 -53.42 24.40
CA MET A 1 -21.43 -53.35 25.44
C MET A 1 -22.49 -54.46 25.26
N ASP A 2 -22.05 -55.66 24.91
CA ASP A 2 -22.77 -56.47 23.90
C ASP A 2 -23.55 -57.63 24.53
N LYS A 3 -23.31 -57.86 25.83
CA LYS A 3 -24.03 -58.83 26.68
C LYS A 3 -25.28 -58.22 27.34
N GLY A 4 -25.76 -57.07 26.85
CA GLY A 4 -26.92 -56.34 27.38
C GLY A 4 -26.76 -55.78 28.81
N GLN A 5 -25.57 -55.84 29.39
CA GLN A 5 -25.27 -55.41 30.76
C GLN A 5 -25.12 -53.90 30.87
N LEU A 6 -25.46 -53.37 32.05
CA LEU A 6 -25.21 -51.99 32.44
C LEU A 6 -23.93 -51.95 33.28
N LYS A 7 -23.00 -51.06 32.92
CA LYS A 7 -21.82 -50.75 33.74
C LYS A 7 -22.01 -49.40 34.43
N SER A 8 -21.49 -49.27 35.64
CA SER A 8 -21.31 -48.01 36.36
C SER A 8 -19.83 -47.77 36.66
N VAL A 9 -19.45 -46.51 36.65
CA VAL A 9 -18.17 -45.99 37.12
C VAL A 9 -18.48 -44.84 38.09
N VAL A 10 -17.92 -44.88 39.30
CA VAL A 10 -17.94 -43.75 40.23
C VAL A 10 -16.51 -43.22 40.35
N PHE A 11 -16.35 -41.92 40.12
CA PHE A 11 -15.09 -41.19 40.18
C PHE A 11 -15.03 -40.51 41.55
N LEU A 12 -14.05 -40.89 42.39
CA LEU A 12 -13.95 -40.49 43.79
C LEU A 12 -12.86 -39.43 43.98
N ASP A 13 -13.23 -38.16 44.24
CA ASP A 13 -12.28 -37.07 44.55
C ASP A 13 -11.94 -37.08 46.05
N LEU A 14 -10.73 -37.51 46.39
CA LEU A 14 -10.22 -37.50 47.76
C LEU A 14 -9.82 -36.09 48.17
N ALA A 15 -10.54 -35.51 49.13
CA ALA A 15 -10.35 -34.14 49.56
C ALA A 15 -9.01 -33.99 50.30
N LYS A 16 -8.05 -33.30 49.65
CA LYS A 16 -6.68 -33.09 50.15
C LYS A 16 -5.93 -34.40 50.43
N ALA A 17 -5.99 -35.34 49.48
CA ALA A 17 -5.35 -36.65 49.51
C ALA A 17 -3.96 -36.66 50.19
N PHE A 18 -2.99 -35.90 49.67
CA PHE A 18 -1.63 -35.84 50.20
C PHE A 18 -1.50 -35.16 51.57
N ASP A 19 -2.33 -34.14 51.86
CA ASP A 19 -2.20 -33.32 53.07
C ASP A 19 -2.86 -33.97 54.30
N THR A 20 -3.69 -35.00 54.09
CA THR A 20 -4.49 -35.66 55.14
C THR A 20 -3.94 -37.02 55.57
N VAL A 21 -2.83 -37.47 54.98
CA VAL A 21 -2.16 -38.74 55.34
C VAL A 21 -1.71 -38.71 56.80
N ASP A 22 -2.28 -39.57 57.63
CA ASP A 22 -1.91 -39.69 59.03
C ASP A 22 -0.62 -40.50 59.19
N HIS A 23 0.36 -39.93 59.90
CA HIS A 23 1.71 -40.50 59.94
C HIS A 23 1.78 -41.83 60.72
N GLU A 24 1.05 -41.98 61.82
CA GLU A 24 1.07 -43.22 62.61
C GLU A 24 0.31 -44.35 61.90
N ILE A 25 -0.80 -44.07 61.20
CA ILE A 25 -1.48 -45.06 60.33
C ILE A 25 -0.57 -45.48 59.16
N LEU A 26 0.11 -44.53 58.50
CA LEU A 26 1.05 -44.82 57.43
C LEU A 26 2.23 -45.69 57.89
N LEU A 27 2.86 -45.37 59.03
CA LEU A 27 3.94 -46.19 59.61
C LEU A 27 3.44 -47.60 59.98
N SER A 28 2.23 -47.71 60.54
CA SER A 28 1.61 -49.00 60.86
C SER A 28 1.39 -49.84 59.59
N LYS A 29 0.96 -49.23 58.48
CA LYS A 29 0.79 -49.93 57.19
C LYS A 29 2.11 -50.34 56.57
N LEU A 30 3.14 -49.49 56.62
CA LEU A 30 4.50 -49.84 56.19
C LEU A 30 5.02 -51.07 56.96
N GLN A 31 4.81 -51.13 58.27
CA GLN A 31 5.18 -52.29 59.09
C GLN A 31 4.40 -53.56 58.70
N ILE A 32 3.09 -53.45 58.47
CA ILE A 32 2.23 -54.57 58.00
C ILE A 32 2.67 -55.08 56.62
N TYR A 33 3.17 -54.19 55.74
CA TYR A 33 3.74 -54.56 54.44
C TYR A 33 5.21 -55.02 54.50
N GLY A 34 5.75 -55.28 55.70
CA GLY A 34 7.06 -55.91 55.90
C GLY A 34 8.26 -54.96 55.87
N VAL A 35 8.05 -53.64 55.99
CA VAL A 35 9.15 -52.67 56.16
C VAL A 35 9.77 -52.85 57.54
N ASP A 36 11.09 -52.98 57.59
CA ASP A 36 11.85 -53.28 58.81
C ASP A 36 11.96 -52.07 59.76
N SER A 37 12.31 -52.33 61.03
CA SER A 37 12.40 -51.32 62.08
C SER A 37 13.40 -50.19 61.81
N MET A 38 14.49 -50.44 61.07
CA MET A 38 15.45 -49.39 60.69
C MET A 38 14.83 -48.49 59.62
N SER A 39 14.26 -49.08 58.56
CA SER A 39 13.57 -48.34 57.50
C SER A 39 12.36 -47.55 58.02
N LEU A 40 11.60 -48.09 58.98
CA LEU A 40 10.51 -47.37 59.65
C LEU A 40 11.00 -46.13 60.42
N ASN A 41 12.17 -46.20 61.07
CA ASN A 41 12.77 -45.04 61.74
C ASN A 41 13.17 -43.94 60.75
N TRP A 42 13.66 -44.29 59.56
CA TRP A 42 13.89 -43.32 58.47
C TRP A 42 12.58 -42.64 58.02
N PHE A 43 11.50 -43.40 57.81
CA PHE A 43 10.19 -42.82 57.48
C PHE A 43 9.64 -41.94 58.61
N LYS A 44 9.82 -42.33 59.88
CA LYS A 44 9.42 -41.51 61.03
C LYS A 44 10.18 -40.17 61.06
N SER A 45 11.50 -40.20 60.91
CA SER A 45 12.35 -39.01 60.82
C SER A 45 12.03 -38.10 59.63
N TYR A 46 11.52 -38.67 58.53
CA TYR A 46 11.13 -37.92 57.32
C TYR A 46 9.75 -37.22 57.43
N LEU A 47 8.83 -37.79 58.21
CA LEU A 47 7.44 -37.33 58.35
C LEU A 47 7.21 -36.40 59.55
N PHE A 48 7.84 -36.68 60.70
CA PHE A 48 7.61 -35.97 61.96
C PHE A 48 8.45 -34.69 62.12
N ASP A 49 8.11 -33.88 63.13
CA ASP A 49 8.76 -32.60 63.50
C ASP A 49 8.86 -31.54 62.37
N ARG A 50 8.17 -31.79 61.26
CA ARG A 50 8.07 -30.87 60.12
C ARG A 50 7.26 -29.64 60.49
N LYS A 51 7.64 -28.51 59.90
CA LYS A 51 6.95 -27.22 60.06
C LYS A 51 6.78 -26.50 58.74
N GLN A 52 5.84 -25.57 58.69
CA GLN A 52 5.54 -24.74 57.52
C GLN A 52 5.28 -23.28 57.91
N LYS A 53 5.49 -22.39 56.93
CA LYS A 53 5.09 -20.97 56.94
C LYS A 53 4.77 -20.54 55.51
N CYS A 54 3.79 -19.64 55.35
CA CYS A 54 3.42 -19.09 54.05
C CYS A 54 4.13 -17.76 53.82
N ASN A 55 4.41 -17.40 52.57
CA ASN A 55 4.88 -16.06 52.17
C ASN A 55 3.93 -15.53 51.10
N VAL A 56 3.29 -14.39 51.36
CA VAL A 56 2.42 -13.69 50.40
C VAL A 56 2.91 -12.25 50.27
N ASN A 57 3.33 -11.87 49.06
CA ASN A 57 3.82 -10.52 48.73
C ASN A 57 4.96 -10.02 49.66
N GLY A 58 5.80 -10.93 50.17
CA GLY A 58 6.90 -10.62 51.09
C GLY A 58 6.53 -10.72 52.58
N LEU A 59 5.23 -10.83 52.91
CA LEU A 59 4.77 -11.03 54.28
C LEU A 59 4.79 -12.53 54.63
N VAL A 60 5.59 -12.89 55.63
CA VAL A 60 5.78 -14.28 56.07
C VAL A 60 4.92 -14.57 57.29
N SER A 61 4.18 -15.68 57.29
CA SER A 61 3.36 -16.12 58.42
C SER A 61 4.21 -16.58 59.61
N SER A 62 3.59 -16.67 60.78
CA SER A 62 4.14 -17.49 61.86
C SER A 62 4.32 -18.95 61.41
N GLU A 63 5.29 -19.61 62.02
CA GLU A 63 5.60 -21.02 61.80
C GLU A 63 4.57 -21.92 62.50
N ARG A 64 4.18 -23.01 61.84
CA ARG A 64 3.27 -24.03 62.41
C ARG A 64 3.78 -25.44 62.10
N SER A 65 3.70 -26.34 63.08
CA SER A 65 3.99 -27.75 62.88
C SER A 65 2.98 -28.43 61.94
N LEU A 66 3.44 -29.41 61.17
CA LEU A 66 2.62 -30.30 60.36
C LEU A 66 2.33 -31.57 61.18
N LEU A 67 1.06 -31.82 61.47
CA LEU A 67 0.60 -32.99 62.26
C LEU A 67 0.19 -34.19 61.38
N CYS A 68 0.09 -33.97 60.07
CA CYS A 68 -0.28 -34.95 59.07
C CYS A 68 0.18 -34.46 57.69
N GLY A 69 0.01 -35.32 56.69
CA GLY A 69 0.32 -35.07 55.29
C GLY A 69 1.73 -35.52 54.90
N VAL A 70 1.88 -35.96 53.65
CA VAL A 70 3.18 -36.31 53.06
C VAL A 70 3.79 -35.07 52.35
N PRO A 71 5.13 -34.92 52.32
CA PRO A 71 5.75 -33.68 51.84
C PRO A 71 5.45 -33.37 50.36
N GLN A 72 4.66 -32.33 50.08
CA GLN A 72 4.36 -31.89 48.72
C GLN A 72 5.65 -31.64 47.91
N GLY A 73 5.67 -32.06 46.65
CA GLY A 73 6.84 -31.94 45.75
C GLY A 73 7.94 -32.99 45.95
N SER A 74 7.86 -33.87 46.97
CA SER A 74 8.84 -34.96 47.15
C SER A 74 8.49 -36.21 46.33
N ILE A 75 9.53 -36.86 45.80
CA ILE A 75 9.46 -38.11 45.01
C ILE A 75 8.79 -39.25 45.80
N LEU A 76 8.99 -39.30 47.13
CA LEU A 76 8.43 -40.36 47.98
C LEU A 76 6.94 -40.17 48.29
N SER A 77 6.39 -38.96 48.14
CA SER A 77 5.03 -38.64 48.60
C SER A 77 3.91 -39.35 47.81
N PRO A 78 4.00 -39.50 46.46
CA PRO A 78 3.11 -40.37 45.71
C PRO A 78 3.14 -41.83 46.17
N LEU A 79 4.33 -42.38 46.46
CA LEU A 79 4.49 -43.75 46.93
C LEU A 79 3.89 -43.95 48.33
N LEU A 80 4.17 -43.03 49.26
CA LEU A 80 3.63 -43.08 50.63
C LEU A 80 2.11 -42.89 50.66
N PHE A 81 1.56 -42.04 49.79
CA PHE A 81 0.10 -41.92 49.65
C PHE A 81 -0.51 -43.21 49.08
N LEU A 82 0.08 -43.81 48.04
CA LEU A 82 -0.37 -45.08 47.50
C LEU A 82 -0.33 -46.20 48.55
N VAL A 83 0.73 -46.30 49.36
CA VAL A 83 0.82 -47.21 50.51
C VAL A 83 -0.30 -46.94 51.53
N HIS A 84 -0.64 -45.68 51.79
CA HIS A 84 -1.72 -45.31 52.71
C HIS A 84 -3.12 -45.72 52.21
N ILE A 85 -3.33 -45.90 50.90
CA ILE A 85 -4.64 -46.28 50.32
C ILE A 85 -4.70 -47.69 49.72
N ASN A 86 -3.59 -48.45 49.74
CA ASN A 86 -3.47 -49.73 49.03
C ASN A 86 -4.48 -50.82 49.46
N ASP A 87 -4.99 -50.76 50.69
CA ASP A 87 -6.02 -51.63 51.26
C ASP A 87 -7.47 -51.17 51.02
N LEU A 88 -7.70 -49.98 50.43
CA LEU A 88 -9.05 -49.50 50.07
C LEU A 88 -9.87 -50.55 49.29
N PRO A 89 -9.33 -51.29 48.30
CA PRO A 89 -10.08 -52.30 47.56
C PRO A 89 -10.66 -53.42 48.45
N SER A 90 -10.06 -53.68 49.62
CA SER A 90 -10.49 -54.71 50.57
C SER A 90 -11.79 -54.39 51.30
N CYS A 91 -12.30 -53.14 51.24
CA CYS A 91 -13.62 -52.80 51.78
C CYS A 91 -14.77 -53.00 50.78
N LEU A 92 -14.48 -53.33 49.52
CA LEU A 92 -15.48 -53.48 48.45
C LEU A 92 -16.01 -54.91 48.37
N GLN A 93 -17.33 -55.04 48.21
CA GLN A 93 -18.03 -56.32 48.08
C GLN A 93 -18.70 -56.49 46.72
N HIS A 94 -19.00 -55.39 46.01
CA HIS A 94 -19.79 -55.41 44.79
C HIS A 94 -19.09 -54.82 43.55
N SER A 95 -18.12 -53.92 43.78
CA SER A 95 -17.38 -53.15 42.78
C SER A 95 -15.89 -53.49 42.77
N THR A 96 -15.23 -53.23 41.63
CA THR A 96 -13.78 -53.34 41.49
C THR A 96 -13.16 -51.94 41.46
N ALA A 97 -12.22 -51.68 42.39
CA ALA A 97 -11.41 -50.47 42.40
C ALA A 97 -10.45 -50.39 41.22
N ARG A 98 -10.13 -49.16 40.80
CA ARG A 98 -9.09 -48.77 39.85
C ARG A 98 -8.45 -47.50 40.41
N MET A 99 -7.25 -47.65 40.99
CA MET A 99 -6.51 -46.58 41.65
C MET A 99 -5.27 -46.22 40.82
N TYR A 100 -4.99 -44.94 40.67
CA TYR A 100 -3.75 -44.43 40.08
C TYR A 100 -3.40 -43.10 40.74
N VAL A 101 -2.35 -43.11 41.57
CA VAL A 101 -2.01 -41.99 42.45
C VAL A 101 -3.24 -41.57 43.28
N ASP A 102 -3.80 -40.37 43.09
CA ASP A 102 -5.00 -39.86 43.74
C ASP A 102 -6.31 -40.13 42.98
N ASP A 103 -6.25 -40.42 41.68
CA ASP A 103 -7.40 -40.84 40.85
C ASP A 103 -7.90 -42.22 41.33
N THR A 104 -9.02 -42.25 42.06
CA THR A 104 -9.66 -43.49 42.54
C THR A 104 -11.03 -43.66 41.92
N ASN A 105 -11.24 -44.77 41.21
CA ASN A 105 -12.50 -45.10 40.55
C ASN A 105 -13.01 -46.46 41.00
N ILE A 106 -14.30 -46.59 41.33
CA ILE A 106 -14.93 -47.91 41.52
C ILE A 106 -15.84 -48.25 40.34
N THR A 107 -15.83 -49.52 39.93
CA THR A 107 -16.54 -49.98 38.74
C THR A 107 -17.38 -51.22 39.01
N THR A 108 -18.64 -51.22 38.57
CA THR A 108 -19.59 -52.31 38.77
C THR A 108 -20.33 -52.62 37.48
N THR A 109 -20.54 -53.90 37.18
CA THR A 109 -21.33 -54.38 36.02
C THR A 109 -22.44 -55.30 36.52
N ARG A 110 -23.69 -55.06 36.09
CA ARG A 110 -24.90 -55.83 36.49
C ARG A 110 -25.92 -55.88 35.35
N LYS A 111 -27.06 -56.56 35.55
CA LYS A 111 -28.15 -56.62 34.55
C LYS A 111 -29.15 -55.47 34.69
N SER A 112 -29.48 -55.04 35.91
CA SER A 112 -30.41 -53.94 36.15
C SER A 112 -29.80 -52.77 36.93
N ILE A 113 -30.39 -51.59 36.73
CA ILE A 113 -30.08 -50.38 37.50
C ILE A 113 -30.30 -50.55 39.02
N LYS A 114 -31.25 -51.41 39.43
CA LYS A 114 -31.52 -51.71 40.85
C LYS A 114 -30.39 -52.50 41.50
N GLU A 115 -29.83 -53.50 40.80
CA GLU A 115 -28.65 -54.24 41.27
C GLU A 115 -27.43 -53.32 41.45
N ILE A 116 -27.20 -52.39 40.52
CA ILE A 116 -26.11 -51.42 40.65
C ILE A 116 -26.35 -50.48 41.82
N ALA A 117 -27.52 -49.84 41.88
CA ALA A 117 -27.83 -48.88 42.94
C ALA A 117 -27.73 -49.52 44.34
N SER A 118 -28.20 -50.76 44.50
CA SER A 118 -28.04 -51.49 45.76
C SER A 118 -26.57 -51.75 46.09
N GLY A 119 -25.83 -52.39 45.17
CA GLY A 119 -24.47 -52.82 45.44
C GLY A 119 -23.46 -51.68 45.57
N VAL A 120 -23.57 -50.65 44.72
CA VAL A 120 -22.64 -49.51 44.74
C VAL A 120 -22.91 -48.60 45.95
N ASN A 121 -24.16 -48.45 46.40
CA ASN A 121 -24.42 -47.69 47.64
C ASN A 121 -23.89 -48.40 48.90
N ALA A 122 -23.92 -49.75 48.93
CA ALA A 122 -23.27 -50.51 50.01
C ALA A 122 -21.73 -50.34 49.99
N ASP A 123 -21.10 -50.43 48.81
CA ASP A 123 -19.66 -50.16 48.68
C ASP A 123 -19.29 -48.71 49.04
N LEU A 124 -20.11 -47.72 48.66
CA LEU A 124 -19.89 -46.31 48.99
C LEU A 124 -19.95 -46.06 50.50
N GLU A 125 -20.81 -46.78 51.23
CA GLU A 125 -20.87 -46.72 52.69
C GLU A 125 -19.66 -47.43 53.33
N ASN A 126 -19.22 -48.58 52.81
CA ASN A 126 -17.98 -49.23 53.24
C ASN A 126 -16.76 -48.32 53.04
N ILE A 127 -16.66 -47.65 51.88
CA ILE A 127 -15.64 -46.64 51.58
C ILE A 127 -15.73 -45.49 52.59
N ARG A 128 -16.93 -44.96 52.88
CA ARG A 128 -17.14 -43.88 53.87
C ARG A 128 -16.63 -44.26 55.26
N ILE A 129 -16.83 -45.51 55.67
CA ILE A 129 -16.33 -46.07 56.94
C ILE A 129 -14.81 -46.23 56.89
N TRP A 130 -14.26 -46.86 55.85
CA TRP A 130 -12.81 -47.07 55.68
C TRP A 130 -12.04 -45.74 55.65
N LEU A 131 -12.54 -44.72 54.94
CA LEU A 131 -11.94 -43.39 54.90
C LEU A 131 -11.90 -42.74 56.29
N LYS A 132 -13.01 -42.82 57.05
CA LYS A 132 -13.08 -42.27 58.41
C LYS A 132 -12.06 -42.93 59.34
N VAL A 133 -11.87 -44.25 59.23
CA VAL A 133 -10.83 -44.98 59.99
C VAL A 133 -9.43 -44.53 59.58
N ASN A 134 -9.19 -44.33 58.29
CA ASN A 134 -7.90 -43.90 57.73
C ASN A 134 -7.66 -42.37 57.78
N LYS A 135 -8.53 -41.63 58.48
CA LYS A 135 -8.53 -40.15 58.62
C LYS A 135 -8.57 -39.36 57.29
N LEU A 136 -9.00 -40.01 56.21
CA LEU A 136 -9.21 -39.41 54.89
C LEU A 136 -10.66 -38.91 54.73
N SER A 137 -10.93 -38.14 53.67
CA SER A 137 -12.29 -37.68 53.34
C SER A 137 -12.54 -37.56 51.84
N LEU A 138 -13.81 -37.69 51.43
CA LEU A 138 -14.25 -37.49 50.04
C LEU A 138 -14.88 -36.11 49.85
N ASN A 139 -14.58 -35.51 48.70
CA ASN A 139 -15.26 -34.32 48.21
C ASN A 139 -16.57 -34.73 47.52
N VAL A 140 -17.66 -34.76 48.28
CA VAL A 140 -18.98 -35.20 47.80
C VAL A 140 -19.48 -34.37 46.60
N THR A 141 -19.06 -33.10 46.44
CA THR A 141 -19.51 -32.24 45.33
C THR A 141 -18.70 -32.39 44.04
N LYS A 142 -17.51 -32.99 44.10
CA LYS A 142 -16.72 -33.38 42.92
C LYS A 142 -16.82 -34.88 42.61
N THR A 143 -17.16 -35.69 43.61
CA THR A 143 -17.46 -37.11 43.41
C THR A 143 -18.65 -37.21 42.45
N GLU A 144 -18.50 -37.98 41.39
CA GLU A 144 -19.49 -38.10 40.31
C GLU A 144 -19.59 -39.54 39.81
N TYR A 145 -20.67 -39.88 39.10
CA TYR A 145 -20.80 -41.21 38.50
C TYR A 145 -21.37 -41.16 37.08
N MET A 146 -21.02 -42.21 36.33
CA MET A 146 -21.45 -42.43 34.96
C MET A 146 -22.01 -43.85 34.82
N PHE A 147 -22.99 -44.01 33.94
CA PHE A 147 -23.39 -45.31 33.41
C PHE A 147 -22.84 -45.47 32.01
N ILE A 148 -22.36 -46.67 31.68
CA ILE A 148 -21.84 -47.02 30.35
C ILE A 148 -22.63 -48.23 29.85
N ALA A 149 -23.39 -48.04 28.77
CA ALA A 149 -24.24 -49.07 28.16
C ALA A 149 -24.62 -48.69 26.72
N SER A 150 -25.32 -49.60 26.03
CA SER A 150 -25.99 -49.30 24.76
C SER A 150 -27.13 -48.30 24.94
N ASP A 151 -27.42 -47.53 23.88
CA ASP A 151 -28.43 -46.46 23.84
C ASP A 151 -29.77 -46.88 24.44
N SER A 152 -30.32 -48.03 23.98
CA SER A 152 -31.59 -48.58 24.51
C SER A 152 -31.57 -48.82 26.02
N ASN A 153 -30.42 -49.07 26.65
CA ASN A 153 -30.32 -49.20 28.10
C ASN A 153 -30.08 -47.86 28.81
N LEU A 154 -29.44 -46.89 28.16
CA LEU A 154 -29.31 -45.51 28.67
C LEU A 154 -30.65 -44.76 28.65
N GLU A 155 -31.49 -44.99 27.64
CA GLU A 155 -32.85 -44.41 27.51
C GLU A 155 -33.82 -44.92 28.59
N LYS A 156 -33.56 -46.09 29.17
CA LYS A 156 -34.34 -46.65 30.29
C LYS A 156 -33.99 -46.01 31.64
N LEU A 157 -32.93 -45.18 31.71
CA LEU A 157 -32.53 -44.49 32.92
C LEU A 157 -33.40 -43.25 33.14
N ARG A 158 -33.98 -43.14 34.34
CA ARG A 158 -34.74 -41.95 34.77
C ARG A 158 -33.78 -40.88 35.26
N ASP A 159 -34.21 -39.63 35.23
CA ASP A 159 -33.43 -38.51 35.75
C ASP A 159 -33.66 -38.36 37.27
N ILE A 160 -33.14 -39.34 38.02
CA ILE A 160 -33.18 -39.40 39.49
C ILE A 160 -31.81 -39.81 40.04
N PRO A 161 -31.41 -39.38 41.25
CA PRO A 161 -30.19 -39.85 41.87
C PRO A 161 -30.28 -41.35 42.21
N TYR A 162 -29.42 -42.16 41.59
CA TYR A 162 -29.31 -43.59 41.88
C TYR A 162 -28.27 -43.91 42.97
N LEU A 163 -27.25 -43.06 43.12
CA LEU A 163 -26.17 -43.24 44.08
C LEU A 163 -26.14 -42.11 45.12
N VAL A 164 -25.85 -42.48 46.37
CA VAL A 164 -25.79 -41.61 47.54
C VAL A 164 -24.54 -41.88 48.37
N LEU A 165 -23.98 -40.84 48.99
CA LEU A 165 -22.82 -40.93 49.87
C LEU A 165 -23.09 -40.08 51.12
N GLY A 166 -23.11 -40.71 52.30
CA GLY A 166 -23.42 -40.03 53.57
C GLY A 166 -24.80 -39.33 53.56
N GLY A 167 -25.79 -39.92 52.90
CA GLY A 167 -27.14 -39.37 52.76
C GLY A 167 -27.31 -38.27 51.70
N LYS A 168 -26.25 -37.86 51.01
CA LYS A 168 -26.30 -36.87 49.92
C LYS A 168 -26.29 -37.57 48.55
N PRO A 169 -27.08 -37.11 47.56
CA PRO A 169 -27.00 -37.63 46.20
C PRO A 169 -25.65 -37.28 45.56
N ILE A 170 -25.11 -38.23 44.79
CA ILE A 170 -23.94 -37.99 43.93
C ILE A 170 -24.43 -37.47 42.56
N SER A 171 -23.66 -36.62 41.91
CA SER A 171 -23.94 -36.13 40.55
C SER A 171 -23.79 -37.25 39.51
N ARG A 172 -24.81 -37.46 38.65
CA ARG A 172 -24.65 -38.24 37.40
C ARG A 172 -24.07 -37.34 36.32
N VAL A 173 -23.04 -37.82 35.61
CA VAL A 173 -22.50 -37.18 34.41
C VAL A 173 -22.61 -38.08 33.18
N LYS A 174 -22.62 -37.46 32.00
CA LYS A 174 -22.60 -38.13 30.68
C LYS A 174 -21.21 -38.18 30.05
N VAL A 175 -20.33 -37.28 30.48
CA VAL A 175 -18.92 -37.18 30.08
C VAL A 175 -18.12 -36.87 31.35
N SER A 176 -16.98 -37.53 31.54
CA SER A 176 -16.04 -37.29 32.63
C SER A 176 -14.61 -37.31 32.11
N LYS A 177 -13.65 -36.75 32.85
CA LYS A 177 -12.23 -36.77 32.51
C LYS A 177 -11.47 -37.63 33.52
N SER A 178 -10.90 -38.75 33.06
CA SER A 178 -10.09 -39.66 33.88
C SER A 178 -8.72 -39.85 33.25
N LEU A 179 -7.65 -39.77 34.05
CA LEU A 179 -6.26 -39.94 33.58
C LEU A 179 -5.90 -39.12 32.33
N GLY A 180 -6.45 -37.90 32.24
CA GLY A 180 -6.25 -36.99 31.11
C GLY A 180 -7.23 -37.14 29.94
N ILE A 181 -7.94 -38.27 29.84
CA ILE A 181 -8.80 -38.63 28.70
C ILE A 181 -10.27 -38.32 29.02
N PHE A 182 -11.03 -37.80 28.06
CA PHE A 182 -12.49 -37.66 28.22
C PHE A 182 -13.20 -38.95 27.79
N ILE A 183 -14.07 -39.46 28.65
CA ILE A 183 -14.84 -40.69 28.48
C ILE A 183 -16.33 -40.33 28.58
N ASP A 184 -17.16 -40.83 27.68
CA ASP A 184 -18.61 -40.59 27.63
C ASP A 184 -19.43 -41.87 27.87
N GLU A 185 -20.72 -41.71 28.23
CA GLU A 185 -21.65 -42.81 28.56
C GLU A 185 -21.84 -43.84 27.42
N ARG A 186 -21.41 -43.53 26.19
CA ARG A 186 -21.49 -44.39 24.99
C ARG A 186 -20.13 -44.86 24.46
N LEU A 187 -19.03 -44.45 25.08
CA LEU A 187 -17.66 -44.66 24.61
C LEU A 187 -17.45 -44.21 23.14
N SER A 188 -18.05 -43.08 22.79
CA SER A 188 -17.94 -42.46 21.46
C SER A 188 -16.69 -41.58 21.28
N TRP A 189 -16.01 -41.22 22.38
CA TRP A 189 -14.77 -40.42 22.42
C TRP A 189 -14.85 -39.01 21.81
N ARG A 190 -16.06 -38.54 21.47
CA ARG A 190 -16.28 -37.29 20.72
C ARG A 190 -15.63 -36.11 21.42
N ASP A 191 -15.96 -35.87 22.69
CA ASP A 191 -15.41 -34.77 23.50
C ASP A 191 -13.87 -34.80 23.60
N HIS A 192 -13.26 -35.99 23.60
CA HIS A 192 -11.80 -36.13 23.60
C HIS A 192 -11.18 -35.73 22.25
N ILE A 193 -11.74 -36.22 21.15
CA ILE A 193 -11.32 -35.90 19.78
C ILE A 193 -11.51 -34.40 19.50
N ASP A 194 -12.64 -33.84 19.93
CA ASP A 194 -12.96 -32.42 19.86
C ASP A 194 -11.97 -31.56 20.63
N ASN A 195 -11.64 -31.95 21.87
CA ASN A 195 -10.67 -31.25 22.69
C ASN A 195 -9.27 -31.28 22.06
N ILE A 196 -8.79 -32.45 21.61
CA ILE A 196 -7.51 -32.57 20.91
C ILE A 196 -7.49 -31.71 19.63
N SER A 197 -8.57 -31.76 18.84
CA SER A 197 -8.70 -30.98 17.61
C SER A 197 -8.66 -29.47 17.87
N LYS A 198 -9.33 -29.00 18.93
CA LYS A 198 -9.27 -27.59 19.38
C LYS A 198 -7.86 -27.19 19.81
N THR A 199 -7.16 -28.04 20.56
CA THR A 199 -5.75 -27.80 20.95
C THR A 199 -4.82 -27.71 19.74
N ILE A 200 -4.92 -28.66 18.79
CA ILE A 200 -4.10 -28.70 17.57
C ILE A 200 -4.38 -27.47 16.68
N CYS A 201 -5.67 -27.15 16.45
CA CYS A 201 -6.05 -25.97 15.66
C CYS A 201 -5.55 -24.65 16.30
N SER A 202 -5.57 -24.54 17.63
CA SER A 202 -5.00 -23.40 18.35
C SER A 202 -3.49 -23.28 18.12
N GLY A 203 -2.75 -24.38 18.27
CA GLY A 203 -1.30 -24.42 18.00
C GLY A 203 -0.94 -24.07 16.54
N ILE A 204 -1.68 -24.62 15.57
CA ILE A 204 -1.51 -24.30 14.14
C ILE A 204 -1.86 -22.84 13.85
N SER A 205 -2.85 -22.25 14.54
CA SER A 205 -3.20 -20.83 14.41
C SER A 205 -2.05 -19.94 14.91
N GLY A 206 -1.47 -20.23 16.08
CA GLY A 206 -0.29 -19.53 16.60
C GLY A 206 0.91 -19.65 15.67
N LEU A 207 1.21 -20.85 15.16
CA LEU A 207 2.28 -21.06 14.19
C LEU A 207 2.04 -20.33 12.85
N ARG A 208 0.79 -20.13 12.43
CA ARG A 208 0.47 -19.31 11.25
C ARG A 208 0.68 -17.82 11.48
N GLN A 209 0.49 -17.33 12.71
CA GLN A 209 0.66 -15.90 13.03
C GLN A 209 2.13 -15.44 12.97
N THR A 210 3.12 -16.34 13.09
CA THR A 210 4.54 -15.97 12.92
C THR A 210 4.97 -15.86 11.44
N LEU A 211 4.13 -16.30 10.50
CA LEU A 211 4.43 -16.27 9.05
C LEU A 211 4.00 -14.95 8.41
N CYS A 212 4.96 -14.20 7.88
CA CYS A 212 4.68 -12.94 7.22
C CYS A 212 3.84 -13.10 5.93
N PRO A 213 3.06 -12.07 5.54
CA PRO A 213 2.22 -12.11 4.34
C PRO A 213 3.06 -12.24 3.06
N SER A 214 2.47 -12.84 2.03
CA SER A 214 3.14 -12.99 0.73
C SER A 214 3.27 -11.65 0.03
N LEU A 215 4.50 -11.18 -0.21
CA LEU A 215 4.75 -9.96 -0.98
C LEU A 215 4.55 -10.23 -2.49
N PRO A 216 3.94 -9.30 -3.26
CA PRO A 216 3.78 -9.43 -4.71
C PRO A 216 5.13 -9.34 -5.45
N GLN A 217 5.12 -9.42 -6.79
CA GLN A 217 6.32 -9.12 -7.58
C GLN A 217 6.60 -7.61 -7.61
N LEU A 218 7.88 -7.24 -7.72
CA LEU A 218 8.31 -5.85 -7.81
C LEU A 218 8.27 -5.40 -9.27
N SER A 219 7.36 -4.48 -9.62
CA SER A 219 7.37 -3.81 -10.93
C SER A 219 8.73 -3.14 -11.17
N ASP A 220 9.23 -3.26 -12.40
CA ASP A 220 10.51 -2.68 -12.84
C ASP A 220 11.71 -2.99 -11.92
N GLY A 221 11.69 -4.20 -11.35
CA GLY A 221 12.75 -4.72 -10.49
C GLY A 221 12.65 -6.22 -10.22
N TYR A 222 13.42 -6.64 -9.23
CA TYR A 222 13.64 -8.03 -8.86
C TYR A 222 13.61 -8.16 -7.33
N LYS A 223 13.19 -9.33 -6.85
CA LYS A 223 13.24 -9.69 -5.42
C LYS A 223 13.93 -11.04 -5.20
N TRP A 224 14.68 -11.15 -4.11
CA TRP A 224 15.34 -12.39 -3.67
C TRP A 224 14.91 -12.76 -2.24
N GLY A 225 14.83 -14.05 -1.96
CA GLY A 225 14.21 -14.58 -0.75
C GLY A 225 12.77 -15.03 -1.00
N ARG A 226 12.42 -16.22 -0.49
CA ARG A 226 11.06 -16.81 -0.59
C ARG A 226 10.49 -17.29 0.75
N SER A 227 11.32 -17.40 1.80
CA SER A 227 10.82 -17.70 3.13
C SER A 227 10.01 -16.54 3.70
N ARG A 228 9.12 -16.88 4.64
CA ARG A 228 8.22 -15.96 5.35
C ARG A 228 8.23 -16.23 6.86
N THR A 229 9.19 -17.01 7.36
CA THR A 229 9.38 -17.29 8.79
C THR A 229 10.01 -16.11 9.50
N HIS A 230 9.82 -15.99 10.83
CA HIS A 230 10.58 -15.07 11.67
C HIS A 230 12.09 -15.13 11.35
N GLY A 231 12.75 -13.97 11.33
CA GLY A 231 14.18 -13.81 11.01
C GLY A 231 14.55 -13.96 9.53
N SER A 232 13.64 -14.44 8.67
CA SER A 232 13.89 -14.48 7.22
C SER A 232 13.80 -13.08 6.60
N SER A 233 14.49 -12.85 5.48
CA SER A 233 14.52 -11.54 4.82
C SER A 233 14.36 -11.61 3.31
N VAL A 234 13.63 -10.66 2.74
CA VAL A 234 13.51 -10.44 1.29
C VAL A 234 14.33 -9.21 0.90
N GLN A 235 15.10 -9.31 -0.18
CA GLN A 235 15.89 -8.20 -0.75
C GLN A 235 15.31 -7.74 -2.09
N PHE A 236 15.49 -6.46 -2.41
CA PHE A 236 14.93 -5.80 -3.60
C PHE A 236 15.99 -5.03 -4.38
N ARG A 237 15.90 -5.06 -5.71
CA ARG A 237 16.73 -4.25 -6.61
C ARG A 237 15.93 -3.86 -7.84
N CYS A 238 16.01 -2.59 -8.25
CA CYS A 238 15.37 -2.14 -9.47
C CYS A 238 16.14 -2.53 -10.73
N SER A 239 15.42 -2.61 -11.84
CA SER A 239 15.95 -2.74 -13.20
C SER A 239 16.73 -1.48 -13.61
N HIS A 240 17.51 -1.59 -14.69
CA HIS A 240 18.28 -0.46 -15.19
C HIS A 240 17.39 0.75 -15.52
N GLY A 241 17.87 1.97 -15.23
CA GLY A 241 17.11 3.20 -15.43
C GLY A 241 15.98 3.45 -14.43
N HIS A 242 15.93 2.71 -13.31
CA HIS A 242 14.97 2.90 -12.23
C HIS A 242 15.68 3.05 -10.88
N LYS A 243 15.11 3.85 -9.97
CA LYS A 243 15.62 4.06 -8.61
C LYS A 243 14.71 3.40 -7.58
N LEU A 244 15.31 2.68 -6.63
CA LEU A 244 14.58 2.12 -5.50
C LEU A 244 14.22 3.24 -4.50
N VAL A 245 12.96 3.25 -4.07
CA VAL A 245 12.43 4.13 -3.03
C VAL A 245 11.76 3.25 -1.96
N GLY A 246 12.27 3.32 -0.73
CA GLY A 246 11.97 2.38 0.36
C GLY A 246 13.13 1.42 0.65
N SER A 247 12.95 0.53 1.63
CA SER A 247 14.01 -0.39 2.11
C SER A 247 14.43 -1.41 1.06
N SER A 248 15.74 -1.56 0.83
CA SER A 248 16.32 -2.57 -0.08
C SER A 248 16.30 -3.99 0.49
N ARG A 249 16.00 -4.14 1.78
CA ARG A 249 15.81 -5.40 2.48
C ARG A 249 14.74 -5.23 3.55
N VAL A 250 13.79 -6.16 3.60
CA VAL A 250 12.83 -6.27 4.70
C VAL A 250 13.02 -7.60 5.42
N MET A 251 12.78 -7.61 6.73
CA MET A 251 12.90 -8.80 7.59
C MET A 251 11.54 -9.16 8.18
N CYS A 252 11.28 -10.46 8.35
CA CYS A 252 10.03 -10.94 8.94
C CYS A 252 10.17 -11.03 10.46
N ASN A 253 9.37 -10.24 11.17
CA ASN A 253 9.30 -10.17 12.62
C ASN A 253 7.87 -10.61 13.01
N ASP A 254 7.72 -11.88 13.36
CA ASP A 254 6.49 -12.52 13.86
C ASP A 254 5.21 -12.07 13.15
N GLY A 255 5.09 -12.49 11.88
CA GLY A 255 3.94 -12.18 11.03
C GLY A 255 3.98 -10.81 10.34
N ARG A 256 4.87 -9.89 10.74
CA ARG A 256 4.99 -8.55 10.12
C ARG A 256 6.34 -8.34 9.45
N TRP A 257 6.34 -7.80 8.23
CA TRP A 257 7.57 -7.30 7.60
C TRP A 257 8.05 -6.00 8.29
N SER A 258 9.37 -5.81 8.36
CA SER A 258 10.00 -4.66 9.03
C SER A 258 9.59 -3.30 8.44
N ASP A 259 9.40 -3.26 7.11
CA ASP A 259 8.98 -2.07 6.36
C ASP A 259 7.96 -2.46 5.29
N GLU A 260 7.36 -1.44 4.68
CA GLU A 260 6.54 -1.63 3.47
C GLU A 260 7.39 -2.03 2.25
N MET A 261 6.73 -2.60 1.24
CA MET A 261 7.39 -3.01 0.00
C MET A 261 7.86 -1.77 -0.80
N PRO A 262 9.14 -1.69 -1.20
CA PRO A 262 9.68 -0.55 -1.91
C PRO A 262 9.13 -0.45 -3.34
N LYS A 263 9.29 0.72 -3.95
CA LYS A 263 8.90 1.01 -5.33
C LYS A 263 10.13 1.28 -6.20
N CYS A 264 10.07 0.89 -7.47
CA CYS A 264 11.04 1.27 -8.48
C CYS A 264 10.45 2.40 -9.32
N LEU A 265 11.00 3.60 -9.20
CA LEU A 265 10.55 4.78 -9.97
C LEU A 265 11.47 5.00 -11.16
N ALA A 266 10.90 5.27 -12.34
CA ALA A 266 11.66 5.55 -13.54
C ALA A 266 12.58 6.78 -13.38
N ILE A 267 13.78 6.73 -13.96
CA ILE A 267 14.74 7.85 -13.96
C ILE A 267 14.72 8.49 -15.36
N CYS A 268 14.23 9.73 -15.45
CA CYS A 268 14.32 10.55 -16.65
C CYS A 268 15.71 11.20 -16.78
N ASN A 269 16.05 11.72 -17.96
CA ASN A 269 17.27 12.50 -18.15
C ASN A 269 17.28 13.74 -17.26
N LEU A 270 18.40 14.02 -16.59
CA LEU A 270 18.53 15.18 -15.72
C LEU A 270 18.58 16.47 -16.55
N ILE A 271 17.84 17.50 -16.14
CA ILE A 271 17.82 18.83 -16.78
C ILE A 271 18.24 19.85 -15.73
N GLN A 272 19.52 20.25 -15.77
CA GLN A 272 20.09 21.21 -14.82
C GLN A 272 19.88 22.68 -15.24
N SER A 273 19.77 22.95 -16.54
CA SER A 273 19.68 24.31 -17.09
C SER A 273 18.99 24.35 -18.46
N ILE A 274 18.51 25.54 -18.82
CA ILE A 274 18.11 25.94 -20.18
C ILE A 274 18.93 27.18 -20.59
N SER A 275 19.05 27.43 -21.90
CA SER A 275 19.75 28.65 -22.37
C SER A 275 18.90 29.88 -22.07
N ILE A 276 19.53 30.95 -21.60
CA ILE A 276 18.91 32.26 -21.28
C ILE A 276 17.69 32.13 -20.33
N GLY A 277 17.74 31.19 -19.39
CA GLY A 277 16.68 30.96 -18.40
C GLY A 277 17.09 30.07 -17.24
N TRP A 278 16.12 29.78 -16.38
CA TRP A 278 16.26 28.99 -15.17
C TRP A 278 15.27 27.83 -15.14
N VAL A 279 15.67 26.77 -14.44
CA VAL A 279 14.85 25.59 -14.16
C VAL A 279 14.50 25.61 -12.68
N TYR A 280 13.22 25.49 -12.36
CA TYR A 280 12.71 25.36 -11.00
C TYR A 280 12.13 23.96 -10.77
N GLY A 281 12.18 23.49 -9.53
CA GLY A 281 12.04 22.08 -9.19
C GLY A 281 13.40 21.40 -8.99
N ARG A 282 13.37 20.15 -8.51
CA ARG A 282 14.55 19.31 -8.28
C ARG A 282 14.16 17.86 -8.57
N GLY A 283 15.16 17.04 -8.91
CA GLY A 283 14.95 15.63 -9.22
C GLY A 283 14.73 15.35 -10.71
N ASN A 284 14.51 14.07 -11.00
CA ASN A 284 14.35 13.46 -12.32
C ASN A 284 13.74 12.05 -12.21
N LEU A 285 13.02 11.77 -11.13
CA LEU A 285 12.32 10.52 -10.87
C LEU A 285 10.86 10.61 -11.32
N GLU A 286 10.24 9.48 -11.62
CA GLU A 286 8.83 9.44 -11.96
C GLU A 286 7.95 10.16 -10.91
N GLY A 287 7.13 11.09 -11.38
CA GLY A 287 6.36 11.98 -10.52
C GLY A 287 6.91 13.40 -10.47
N ASP A 288 8.24 13.56 -10.50
CA ASP A 288 8.91 14.87 -10.40
C ASP A 288 8.45 15.81 -11.52
N LYS A 289 8.35 17.11 -11.18
CA LYS A 289 8.00 18.18 -12.09
C LYS A 289 9.09 19.24 -12.12
N LEU A 290 9.42 19.70 -13.33
CA LEU A 290 10.27 20.87 -13.55
C LEU A 290 9.45 21.96 -14.24
N SER A 291 9.73 23.22 -13.89
CA SER A 291 9.14 24.39 -14.54
C SER A 291 10.21 25.36 -15.00
N PHE A 292 9.90 26.12 -16.05
CA PHE A 292 10.88 26.94 -16.76
C PHE A 292 10.52 28.42 -16.74
N ARG A 293 11.53 29.28 -16.64
CA ARG A 293 11.39 30.73 -16.79
C ARG A 293 12.59 31.29 -17.52
N CYS A 294 12.37 32.17 -18.48
CA CYS A 294 13.45 32.86 -19.16
C CYS A 294 13.98 34.05 -18.35
N ARG A 295 15.13 34.59 -18.78
CA ARG A 295 15.64 35.88 -18.31
C ARG A 295 14.64 36.99 -18.63
N THR A 296 14.75 38.13 -17.94
CA THR A 296 13.93 39.33 -18.16
C THR A 296 13.73 39.63 -19.65
N ASP A 297 12.49 39.93 -20.03
CA ASP A 297 11.99 40.22 -21.39
C ASP A 297 12.05 39.06 -22.41
N TYR A 298 12.72 37.94 -22.13
CA TYR A 298 12.65 36.71 -22.95
C TYR A 298 11.38 35.90 -22.66
N ILE A 299 10.94 35.12 -23.66
CA ILE A 299 9.66 34.39 -23.64
C ILE A 299 9.91 32.89 -23.72
N VAL A 300 9.17 32.11 -22.93
CA VAL A 300 9.20 30.64 -22.96
C VAL A 300 8.46 30.15 -24.22
N ASP A 301 9.19 29.49 -25.11
CA ASP A 301 8.70 28.84 -26.33
C ASP A 301 8.70 27.32 -26.14
N GLY A 302 7.51 26.75 -26.02
CA GLY A 302 7.27 25.36 -25.61
C GLY A 302 6.58 25.24 -24.25
N GLU A 303 6.51 24.01 -23.73
CA GLU A 303 5.78 23.69 -22.50
C GLU A 303 6.45 24.28 -21.25
N GLN A 304 5.66 24.97 -20.41
CA GLN A 304 6.20 25.64 -19.21
C GLN A 304 6.46 24.67 -18.04
N PHE A 305 5.78 23.52 -18.03
CA PHE A 305 5.85 22.52 -16.96
C PHE A 305 5.97 21.10 -17.53
N ILE A 306 7.08 20.42 -17.25
CA ILE A 306 7.27 19.02 -17.63
C ILE A 306 7.28 18.10 -16.41
N LYS A 307 6.76 16.88 -16.58
CA LYS A 307 6.69 15.82 -15.57
C LYS A 307 7.43 14.58 -16.05
N CYS A 308 8.24 13.97 -15.19
CA CYS A 308 8.88 12.69 -15.46
C CYS A 308 7.86 11.54 -15.34
N THR A 309 7.90 10.60 -16.29
CA THR A 309 6.91 9.51 -16.44
C THR A 309 7.59 8.13 -16.42
N GLY A 310 6.84 7.08 -16.08
CA GLY A 310 7.32 5.69 -15.99
C GLY A 310 8.03 5.13 -17.22
N ASN A 311 7.86 5.74 -18.40
CA ASN A 311 8.62 5.34 -19.60
C ASN A 311 10.08 5.85 -19.62
N ARG A 312 10.58 6.46 -18.53
CA ARG A 312 11.90 7.10 -18.37
C ARG A 312 12.10 8.36 -19.24
N ARG A 313 11.02 9.02 -19.64
CA ARG A 313 11.05 10.32 -20.35
C ARG A 313 10.14 11.34 -19.67
N TRP A 314 10.50 12.61 -19.85
CA TRP A 314 9.60 13.74 -19.60
C TRP A 314 8.44 13.71 -20.60
N ASN A 315 7.25 14.16 -20.19
CA ASN A 315 6.06 14.20 -21.04
C ASN A 315 6.17 15.16 -22.25
N ALA A 316 7.06 16.15 -22.18
CA ALA A 316 7.41 17.05 -23.28
C ALA A 316 8.91 17.38 -23.25
N THR A 317 9.41 17.98 -24.33
CA THR A 317 10.78 18.50 -24.41
C THR A 317 10.96 19.75 -23.55
N LYS A 318 12.21 20.05 -23.17
CA LYS A 318 12.52 21.33 -22.50
C LYS A 318 12.25 22.50 -23.48
N PRO A 319 11.62 23.59 -23.03
CA PRO A 319 11.34 24.75 -23.87
C PRO A 319 12.61 25.54 -24.18
N THR A 320 12.49 26.50 -25.11
CA THR A 320 13.53 27.47 -25.45
C THR A 320 13.16 28.88 -24.97
N CYS A 321 14.15 29.76 -24.84
CA CYS A 321 13.94 31.14 -24.44
C CYS A 321 14.19 32.08 -25.61
N ARG A 322 13.12 32.66 -26.12
CA ARG A 322 13.11 33.46 -27.36
C ARG A 322 13.23 34.94 -27.06
N ALA A 323 14.03 35.63 -27.85
CA ALA A 323 14.29 37.05 -27.68
C ALA A 323 13.06 37.91 -28.09
N PRO A 324 12.75 38.99 -27.35
CA PRO A 324 11.83 40.01 -27.82
C PRO A 324 12.49 40.80 -28.96
N CYS A 325 11.70 41.24 -29.92
CA CYS A 325 12.20 42.02 -31.05
C CYS A 325 12.43 43.48 -30.67
N ARG A 326 13.31 44.15 -31.44
CA ARG A 326 13.58 45.59 -31.25
C ARG A 326 12.27 46.39 -31.22
N LYS A 327 12.14 47.29 -30.24
CA LYS A 327 10.98 48.19 -30.15
C LYS A 327 11.00 49.15 -31.35
N LEU A 328 9.98 49.06 -32.18
CA LEU A 328 9.79 49.93 -33.34
C LEU A 328 8.84 51.07 -32.97
N GLY A 329 9.19 52.30 -33.35
CA GLY A 329 8.27 53.42 -33.39
C GLY A 329 7.42 53.38 -34.68
N ALA A 330 6.39 54.22 -34.75
CA ALA A 330 5.64 54.40 -36.00
C ALA A 330 6.50 55.16 -37.04
N PRO A 331 6.61 54.68 -38.29
CA PRO A 331 7.14 55.46 -39.41
C PRO A 331 6.41 56.80 -39.60
N ALA A 332 7.06 57.76 -40.28
CA ALA A 332 6.45 59.04 -40.59
C ALA A 332 5.12 58.87 -41.36
N ARG A 333 4.12 59.70 -41.01
CA ARG A 333 2.74 59.66 -41.55
C ARG A 333 2.01 58.33 -41.30
N SER A 334 2.29 57.69 -40.16
CA SER A 334 1.69 56.42 -39.77
C SER A 334 1.52 56.31 -38.25
N ARG A 335 0.69 55.35 -37.83
CA ARG A 335 0.47 54.94 -36.44
C ARG A 335 0.63 53.43 -36.27
N ILE A 336 1.12 53.01 -35.11
CA ILE A 336 0.96 51.62 -34.65
C ILE A 336 -0.41 51.55 -33.96
N THR A 337 -1.28 50.68 -34.45
CA THR A 337 -2.69 50.59 -34.02
C THR A 337 -2.93 49.54 -32.94
N GLN A 338 -2.18 48.43 -33.00
CA GLN A 338 -2.29 47.30 -32.10
C GLN A 338 -0.97 46.50 -32.17
N GLY A 339 -0.59 45.87 -31.07
CA GLY A 339 0.46 44.85 -31.08
C GLY A 339 1.37 44.84 -29.86
N GLY A 340 2.45 44.06 -29.97
CA GLY A 340 3.48 43.92 -28.96
C GLY A 340 4.83 43.48 -29.55
N PHE A 341 5.87 43.46 -28.73
CA PHE A 341 7.25 43.29 -29.16
C PHE A 341 7.86 41.92 -28.77
N ARG A 342 7.09 41.05 -28.12
CA ARG A 342 7.54 39.70 -27.74
C ARG A 342 7.53 38.76 -28.94
N HIS A 343 8.26 37.65 -28.83
CA HIS A 343 8.21 36.57 -29.82
C HIS A 343 6.76 36.09 -30.05
N ASN A 344 6.41 35.89 -31.32
CA ASN A 344 5.09 35.55 -31.86
C ASN A 344 3.98 36.61 -31.63
N GLU A 345 4.26 37.71 -30.93
CA GLU A 345 3.44 38.92 -31.07
C GLU A 345 3.68 39.55 -32.44
N ASN A 346 2.68 40.32 -32.89
CA ASN A 346 2.74 41.12 -34.11
C ASN A 346 2.44 42.59 -33.79
N ILE A 347 2.82 43.48 -34.71
CA ILE A 347 2.48 44.91 -34.69
C ILE A 347 1.80 45.29 -36.00
N LYS A 348 0.71 46.06 -35.90
CA LYS A 348 -0.08 46.53 -37.04
C LYS A 348 0.12 48.03 -37.26
N PHE A 349 0.69 48.37 -38.40
CA PHE A 349 0.83 49.73 -38.91
C PHE A 349 -0.40 50.13 -39.72
N GLU A 350 -0.76 51.41 -39.63
CA GLU A 350 -1.78 52.06 -40.45
C GLU A 350 -1.27 53.46 -40.82
N CYS A 351 -1.50 53.90 -42.05
CA CYS A 351 -1.12 55.25 -42.46
C CYS A 351 -2.10 56.30 -41.93
N ASP A 352 -1.65 57.54 -41.85
CA ASP A 352 -2.53 58.68 -41.63
C ASP A 352 -3.50 58.88 -42.81
N PRO A 353 -4.64 59.57 -42.62
CA PRO A 353 -5.60 59.82 -43.69
C PRO A 353 -4.96 60.39 -44.96
N ASP A 354 -5.50 59.98 -46.11
CA ASP A 354 -5.02 60.29 -47.47
C ASP A 354 -3.63 59.74 -47.86
N TYR A 355 -2.91 59.00 -47.00
CA TYR A 355 -1.66 58.31 -47.37
C TYR A 355 -1.87 56.82 -47.67
N TYR A 356 -1.05 56.26 -48.56
CA TYR A 356 -1.12 54.84 -48.98
C TYR A 356 0.03 54.02 -48.41
N LEU A 357 -0.30 52.87 -47.83
CA LEU A 357 0.68 51.97 -47.22
C LEU A 357 1.44 51.17 -48.28
N HIS A 358 2.77 51.20 -48.19
CA HIS A 358 3.69 50.44 -49.04
C HIS A 358 4.60 49.56 -48.18
N GLY A 359 4.70 48.26 -48.51
CA GLY A 359 5.29 47.23 -47.65
C GLY A 359 4.24 46.43 -46.88
N ARG A 360 4.64 45.68 -45.84
CA ARG A 360 3.70 44.92 -44.99
C ARG A 360 3.08 45.79 -43.91
N ASN A 361 1.75 45.74 -43.78
CA ASN A 361 1.02 46.44 -42.71
C ASN A 361 1.07 45.71 -41.35
N ILE A 362 1.44 44.43 -41.32
CA ILE A 362 1.61 43.64 -40.10
C ILE A 362 3.00 43.01 -40.12
N LEU A 363 3.78 43.25 -39.07
CA LEU A 363 5.06 42.58 -38.82
C LEU A 363 4.91 41.61 -37.64
N THR A 364 5.58 40.46 -37.70
CA THR A 364 5.57 39.41 -36.67
C THR A 364 6.99 39.21 -36.13
N CYS A 365 7.12 39.05 -34.81
CA CYS A 365 8.40 38.91 -34.13
C CYS A 365 8.87 37.45 -34.06
N SER A 366 9.98 37.13 -34.72
CA SER A 366 10.64 35.82 -34.69
C SER A 366 12.02 35.93 -34.03
N ASP A 367 12.13 35.46 -32.78
CA ASP A 367 13.38 35.36 -32.00
C ASP A 367 14.32 36.57 -32.14
N GLY A 368 13.85 37.75 -31.71
CA GLY A 368 14.57 39.03 -31.80
C GLY A 368 14.51 39.74 -33.15
N THR A 369 14.12 39.05 -34.22
CA THR A 369 14.04 39.59 -35.60
C THR A 369 12.61 39.84 -36.07
N TRP A 370 12.37 40.94 -36.78
CA TRP A 370 11.09 41.19 -37.46
C TRP A 370 11.08 40.52 -38.83
N ASN A 371 9.95 39.95 -39.23
CA ASN A 371 9.79 39.24 -40.50
C ASN A 371 9.82 40.13 -41.76
N ASP A 372 9.87 41.45 -41.62
CA ASP A 372 10.04 42.45 -42.69
C ASP A 372 10.53 43.79 -42.12
N ALA A 373 10.76 44.77 -43.01
CA ALA A 373 10.99 46.16 -42.64
C ALA A 373 9.65 46.90 -42.32
N PRO A 374 9.68 47.99 -41.51
CA PRO A 374 8.51 48.85 -41.33
C PRO A 374 8.02 49.43 -42.66
N PRO A 375 6.70 49.53 -42.89
CA PRO A 375 6.15 50.07 -44.14
C PRO A 375 6.36 51.58 -44.25
N THR A 376 6.26 52.10 -45.48
CA THR A 376 6.25 53.54 -45.77
C THR A 376 4.86 54.01 -46.17
N CYS A 377 4.50 55.22 -45.75
CA CYS A 377 3.20 55.84 -46.05
C CYS A 377 3.38 56.95 -47.09
N LEU A 378 2.99 56.64 -48.32
CA LEU A 378 3.32 57.41 -49.53
C LEU A 378 2.14 58.31 -49.93
N ALA A 379 2.45 59.56 -50.27
CA ALA A 379 1.46 60.57 -50.63
C ALA A 379 0.90 60.36 -52.04
N PRO A 380 -0.42 60.57 -52.26
CA PRO A 380 -0.97 60.80 -53.57
C PRO A 380 -0.40 62.07 -54.20
N CYS A 381 -0.13 62.01 -55.49
CA CYS A 381 0.26 63.18 -56.24
C CYS A 381 -0.93 64.10 -56.50
N ARG A 382 -0.67 65.41 -56.55
CA ARG A 382 -1.72 66.43 -56.76
C ARG A 382 -2.52 66.10 -58.03
N ARG A 383 -3.83 65.92 -57.87
CA ARG A 383 -4.75 65.66 -58.99
C ARG A 383 -4.72 66.82 -59.99
N PHE A 384 -4.79 66.49 -61.27
CA PHE A 384 -4.84 67.49 -62.34
C PHE A 384 -6.27 67.97 -62.58
N SER A 385 -6.41 69.20 -63.08
CA SER A 385 -7.70 69.72 -63.57
C SER A 385 -8.16 68.95 -64.83
N VAL A 386 -9.48 68.91 -65.07
CA VAL A 386 -10.11 68.17 -66.19
C VAL A 386 -9.56 68.58 -67.57
N GLN A 387 -9.12 69.84 -67.71
CA GLN A 387 -8.25 70.29 -68.80
C GLN A 387 -6.87 70.62 -68.20
N PRO A 388 -5.88 69.70 -68.25
CA PRO A 388 -4.58 69.92 -67.61
C PRO A 388 -3.68 70.90 -68.38
N PHE A 389 -3.89 71.04 -69.70
CA PHE A 389 -3.21 71.98 -70.58
C PHE A 389 -4.03 72.23 -71.85
N ARG A 390 -3.67 73.26 -72.63
CA ARG A 390 -4.43 73.70 -73.81
C ARG A 390 -4.60 72.56 -74.82
N CYS A 391 -5.85 72.28 -75.19
CA CYS A 391 -6.26 71.17 -76.08
C CYS A 391 -5.94 69.75 -75.59
N GLY A 392 -5.43 69.60 -74.37
CA GLY A 392 -5.15 68.31 -73.73
C GLY A 392 -6.33 67.77 -72.92
N TYR A 393 -6.30 66.47 -72.65
CA TYR A 393 -7.22 65.77 -71.74
C TYR A 393 -6.54 64.56 -71.10
N ILE A 394 -7.14 64.01 -70.04
CA ILE A 394 -6.67 62.80 -69.36
C ILE A 394 -7.37 61.58 -69.98
N ARG A 395 -6.59 60.55 -70.36
CA ARG A 395 -7.07 59.29 -70.95
C ARG A 395 -7.25 58.18 -69.92
N ARG A 396 -6.41 58.17 -68.89
CA ARG A 396 -6.46 57.30 -67.71
C ARG A 396 -5.84 58.07 -66.56
N ASP A 397 -6.46 58.00 -65.39
CA ASP A 397 -5.97 58.63 -64.18
C ASP A 397 -5.44 57.59 -63.17
N GLY A 398 -4.43 58.01 -62.42
CA GLY A 398 -3.69 57.19 -61.47
C GLY A 398 -2.86 58.13 -60.60
N TYR A 399 -3.22 58.25 -59.33
CA TYR A 399 -2.77 59.32 -58.44
C TYR A 399 -1.99 58.81 -57.22
N ARG A 400 -2.01 57.51 -56.93
CA ARG A 400 -1.20 56.91 -55.87
C ARG A 400 0.24 56.73 -56.36
N HIS A 401 1.19 56.61 -55.43
CA HIS A 401 2.58 56.32 -55.76
C HIS A 401 2.71 55.11 -56.70
N ASN A 402 3.57 55.21 -57.72
CA ASN A 402 3.76 54.29 -58.85
C ASN A 402 2.58 54.12 -59.84
N GLU A 403 1.41 54.73 -59.62
CA GLU A 403 0.38 54.87 -60.65
C GLU A 403 0.78 55.94 -61.69
N GLU A 404 0.19 55.88 -62.89
CA GLU A 404 0.47 56.82 -63.99
C GLU A 404 -0.79 57.49 -64.54
N VAL A 405 -0.74 58.82 -64.70
CA VAL A 405 -1.73 59.57 -65.49
C VAL A 405 -1.30 59.54 -66.96
N THR A 406 -2.18 59.03 -67.83
CA THR A 406 -1.98 59.03 -69.28
C THR A 406 -2.71 60.21 -69.91
N PHE A 407 -2.03 60.99 -70.75
CA PHE A 407 -2.60 62.17 -71.41
C PHE A 407 -3.01 61.88 -72.86
N GLY A 408 -3.82 62.78 -73.42
CA GLY A 408 -4.19 62.80 -74.84
C GLY A 408 -4.38 64.23 -75.34
N CYS A 409 -4.30 64.41 -76.66
CA CYS A 409 -4.58 65.68 -77.35
C CYS A 409 -5.83 65.54 -78.22
N ARG A 410 -6.61 66.61 -78.34
CA ARG A 410 -7.74 66.67 -79.30
C ARG A 410 -7.21 66.68 -80.73
N SER A 411 -7.81 65.87 -81.61
CA SER A 411 -7.47 65.81 -83.04
C SER A 411 -7.53 67.20 -83.68
N PRO A 412 -6.59 67.59 -84.57
CA PRO A 412 -5.52 66.80 -85.16
C PRO A 412 -4.16 66.87 -84.41
N LEU A 413 -4.14 67.39 -83.18
CA LEU A 413 -2.90 67.61 -82.42
C LEU A 413 -2.34 66.32 -81.80
N VAL A 414 -1.02 66.29 -81.61
CA VAL A 414 -0.27 65.18 -81.00
C VAL A 414 0.46 65.69 -79.75
N ILE A 415 0.71 64.80 -78.79
CA ILE A 415 1.49 65.13 -77.59
C ILE A 415 2.94 65.46 -77.95
N ASP A 416 3.44 66.54 -77.37
CA ASP A 416 4.86 66.87 -77.26
C ASP A 416 5.27 66.80 -75.78
N GLY A 417 6.29 66.00 -75.46
CA GLY A 417 6.64 65.57 -74.10
C GLY A 417 6.27 64.11 -73.79
N GLN A 418 6.29 63.72 -72.51
CA GLN A 418 5.94 62.36 -72.09
C GLN A 418 4.42 62.13 -72.10
N VAL A 419 4.00 60.98 -72.64
CA VAL A 419 2.57 60.59 -72.76
C VAL A 419 1.97 60.15 -71.42
N THR A 420 2.79 59.62 -70.51
CA THR A 420 2.41 59.32 -69.13
C THR A 420 3.28 60.08 -68.13
N LEU A 421 2.69 60.47 -66.99
CA LEU A 421 3.40 60.94 -65.81
C LEU A 421 3.15 59.98 -64.66
N ARG A 422 4.23 59.55 -64.00
CA ARG A 422 4.20 58.64 -62.84
C ARG A 422 4.23 59.42 -61.54
N CYS A 423 3.43 58.98 -60.58
CA CYS A 423 3.43 59.56 -59.24
C CYS A 423 4.57 59.00 -58.37
N ASN A 424 5.44 59.88 -57.89
CA ASN A 424 6.56 59.60 -57.00
C ASN A 424 6.34 60.37 -55.67
N ASP A 425 5.59 59.75 -54.74
CA ASP A 425 5.37 60.23 -53.35
C ASP A 425 4.98 61.73 -53.28
N GLY A 426 3.76 62.04 -53.69
CA GLY A 426 3.25 63.42 -53.75
C GLY A 426 3.74 64.27 -54.92
N THR A 427 4.83 63.87 -55.60
CA THR A 427 5.42 64.61 -56.74
C THR A 427 5.30 63.85 -58.06
N TRP A 428 5.05 64.56 -59.17
CA TRP A 428 5.07 63.96 -60.51
C TRP A 428 6.50 63.82 -61.02
N ASN A 429 6.83 62.68 -61.63
CA ASN A 429 8.17 62.37 -62.13
C ASN A 429 8.68 63.33 -63.23
N ASN A 430 7.78 64.07 -63.90
CA ASN A 430 8.12 65.06 -64.92
C ASN A 430 7.02 66.14 -65.00
N ARG A 431 7.25 67.18 -65.80
CA ARG A 431 6.31 68.28 -66.07
C ARG A 431 5.21 67.86 -67.04
N LEU A 432 4.09 68.58 -67.02
CA LEU A 432 2.98 68.36 -67.95
C LEU A 432 3.43 68.48 -69.43
N PRO A 433 2.98 67.56 -70.32
CA PRO A 433 3.20 67.67 -71.75
C PRO A 433 2.35 68.78 -72.39
N THR A 434 2.51 69.00 -73.69
CA THR A 434 1.72 69.96 -74.47
C THR A 434 1.14 69.33 -75.74
N CYS A 435 0.25 70.03 -76.44
CA CYS A 435 -0.31 69.58 -77.72
C CYS A 435 0.28 70.38 -78.89
N GLY A 436 1.04 69.72 -79.74
CA GLY A 436 1.66 70.28 -80.94
C GLY A 436 1.05 69.77 -82.26
N ALA A 437 1.35 70.45 -83.35
CA ALA A 437 1.08 69.96 -84.70
C ALA A 437 2.12 68.90 -85.10
N ARG A 438 1.74 67.91 -85.93
CA ARG A 438 2.68 66.92 -86.48
C ARG A 438 3.78 67.61 -87.30
N ARG A 439 5.02 67.61 -86.80
CA ARG A 439 6.21 67.94 -87.58
C ARG A 439 6.50 66.80 -88.58
N PHE A 440 6.24 67.04 -89.85
CA PHE A 440 6.87 66.27 -90.93
C PHE A 440 8.31 66.73 -91.09
N VAL A 441 9.27 65.80 -91.02
CA VAL A 441 10.69 66.08 -91.24
C VAL A 441 11.08 65.60 -92.63
N TYR A 442 11.22 66.53 -93.58
CA TYR A 442 11.92 66.25 -94.83
C TYR A 442 13.43 66.20 -94.56
N ILE A 443 14.07 65.10 -94.96
CA ILE A 443 15.54 64.98 -94.95
C ILE A 443 16.03 65.13 -96.39
N PHE A 444 16.86 66.13 -96.64
CA PHE A 444 17.52 66.34 -97.93
C PHE A 444 19.04 66.20 -97.78
N LEU A 445 19.68 65.59 -98.77
CA LEU A 445 21.12 65.30 -98.81
C LEU A 445 21.97 66.57 -98.93
N LYS A 446 23.21 66.53 -98.42
CA LYS A 446 24.32 67.26 -99.04
C LYS A 446 25.67 66.54 -98.89
N VAL A 447 26.50 66.69 -99.92
CA VAL A 447 27.68 65.87 -100.23
C VAL A 447 28.94 66.72 -100.23
N ARG A 448 30.07 66.22 -99.68
CA ARG A 448 31.41 66.21 -100.32
C ARG A 448 32.53 65.55 -99.48
N ALA A 449 33.38 64.75 -100.15
CA ALA A 449 34.86 64.86 -100.28
C ALA A 449 35.74 65.15 -99.03
N GLU A 450 36.99 64.66 -98.84
CA GLU A 450 37.95 63.86 -99.64
C GLU A 450 39.23 63.55 -98.75
N ARG A 451 40.32 62.80 -99.09
CA ARG A 451 40.76 61.93 -100.21
C ARG A 451 41.93 61.02 -99.74
N TRP A 452 41.98 59.73 -100.13
CA TRP A 452 43.21 58.88 -100.24
C TRP A 452 44.07 58.59 -98.96
N SER A 453 44.99 57.61 -98.90
CA SER A 453 45.57 56.65 -99.89
C SER A 453 46.08 55.33 -99.26
N SER A 454 46.02 54.21 -100.03
CA SER A 454 47.03 53.11 -100.10
C SER A 454 47.24 52.18 -98.86
N LYS A 455 47.70 50.92 -98.95
CA LYS A 455 48.05 50.04 -100.11
C LYS A 455 48.16 48.57 -99.65
N THR A 456 47.79 47.60 -100.51
CA THR A 456 48.25 46.17 -100.57
C THR A 456 48.15 45.28 -99.30
N THR A 457 47.91 43.98 -99.39
CA THR A 457 48.04 43.06 -100.56
C THR A 457 46.75 42.29 -100.79
#